data_AF-A0A820ZKZ0-F1
#
_entry.id   AF-A0A820ZKZ0-F1
#
_cell.length_a   1.000
_cell.length_b   1.000
_cell.length_c   1.000
_cell.angle_alpha   90.00
_cell.angle_beta   90.00
_cell.angle_gamma   90.00
#
_symmetry.space_group_name_H-M   'P 1'
#
loop_
_entity.id
_entity.type
_entity.pdbx_description
1 polymer ?
#
loop_
_entity_poly.entity_id
_entity_poly.type
_entity_poly.pdbx_seq_one_letter_code
_entity_poly.pdbx_strand_id
1 'polypeptide(L)'
;MSSKSNNKEESSQTTSVSQQLARQLEAAAESDEEEISVNASALSLGIRAQKKLLSKLSSKSVAKIFIDETSGRILDNLHKLARNYSGKKDADKLLKSIIKTIVKMGILYKNDLFTENELKLIDEFRNRFHSLAKSIITLYEVDFKFDRSVLTRMCQECQELTH
;
A
#
# COMPACT_ATOMS: atom_id res chain seq x y z
N MET A 1 -23.96 29.75 31.48
CA MET A 1 -22.92 28.77 31.11
C MET A 1 -23.55 27.72 30.20
N SER A 2 -23.64 28.00 28.89
CA SER A 2 -24.13 27.03 27.90
C SER A 2 -23.36 27.23 26.62
N SER A 3 -22.41 26.34 26.31
CA SER A 3 -21.79 26.15 24.98
C SER A 3 -20.64 25.13 25.06
N LYS A 4 -20.90 23.87 25.44
CA LYS A 4 -19.90 22.78 25.29
C LYS A 4 -20.57 21.40 25.15
N SER A 5 -21.40 21.19 24.12
CA SER A 5 -21.85 19.82 23.78
C SER A 5 -21.95 19.49 22.29
N ASN A 6 -21.87 20.43 21.34
CA ASN A 6 -22.11 20.11 19.92
C ASN A 6 -20.88 19.70 19.09
N ASN A 7 -19.66 19.75 19.62
CA ASN A 7 -18.45 19.65 18.77
C ASN A 7 -17.89 18.23 18.59
N LYS A 8 -18.53 17.20 19.17
CA LYS A 8 -18.01 15.81 19.17
C LYS A 8 -18.75 14.87 18.19
N GLU A 9 -19.96 15.22 17.78
CA GLU A 9 -20.74 14.43 16.81
C GLU A 9 -20.43 14.80 15.34
N GLU A 10 -20.18 16.08 15.04
CA GLU A 10 -19.83 16.53 13.68
C GLU A 10 -18.48 15.97 13.19
N SER A 11 -17.50 15.81 14.09
CA SER A 11 -16.17 15.26 13.76
C SER A 11 -16.19 13.76 13.41
N SER A 12 -17.13 13.01 13.97
CA SER A 12 -17.25 11.56 13.71
C SER A 12 -17.98 11.28 12.39
N GLN A 13 -18.93 12.13 11.99
CA GLN A 13 -19.65 12.01 10.72
C GLN A 13 -18.83 12.51 9.51
N THR A 14 -18.05 13.59 9.64
CA THR A 14 -17.18 14.09 8.54
C THR A 14 -15.99 13.18 8.25
N THR A 15 -15.44 12.52 9.28
CA THR A 15 -14.39 11.50 9.12
C THR A 15 -14.93 10.28 8.38
N SER A 16 -16.15 9.84 8.72
CA SER A 16 -16.85 8.75 8.03
C SER A 16 -17.09 9.04 6.55
N VAL A 17 -17.62 10.22 6.20
CA VAL A 17 -17.92 10.59 4.80
C VAL A 17 -16.65 10.71 3.96
N SER A 18 -15.57 11.28 4.51
CA SER A 18 -14.29 11.42 3.80
C SER A 18 -13.61 10.07 3.58
N GLN A 19 -13.67 9.17 4.58
CA GLN A 19 -13.18 7.79 4.46
C GLN A 19 -14.04 6.96 3.48
N GLN A 20 -15.36 7.17 3.46
CA GLN A 20 -16.28 6.49 2.56
C GLN A 20 -16.11 6.98 1.12
N LEU A 21 -15.85 8.27 0.91
CA LEU A 21 -15.50 8.84 -0.39
C LEU A 21 -14.14 8.33 -0.89
N ALA A 22 -13.13 8.24 -0.02
CA ALA A 22 -11.80 7.70 -0.36
C ALA A 22 -11.85 6.20 -0.73
N ARG A 23 -12.63 5.40 0.01
CA ARG A 23 -12.86 3.98 -0.31
C ARG A 23 -13.64 3.79 -1.62
N GLN A 24 -14.62 4.65 -1.91
CA GLN A 24 -15.31 4.67 -3.21
C GLN A 24 -14.38 5.09 -4.37
N LEU A 25 -13.43 6.01 -4.11
CA LEU A 25 -12.43 6.44 -5.09
C LEU A 25 -11.42 5.34 -5.43
N GLU A 26 -11.08 4.50 -4.45
CA GLU A 26 -10.17 3.36 -4.65
C GLU A 26 -10.84 2.20 -5.39
N ALA A 27 -12.09 1.88 -5.05
CA ALA A 27 -12.91 0.92 -5.80
C ALA A 27 -13.11 1.35 -7.27
N ALA A 28 -13.24 2.65 -7.51
CA ALA A 28 -13.39 3.19 -8.86
C ALA A 28 -12.07 3.29 -9.65
N ALA A 29 -10.92 3.04 -9.04
CA ALA A 29 -9.64 2.93 -9.73
C ALA A 29 -9.38 1.50 -10.27
N GLU A 30 -10.23 0.54 -9.90
CA GLU A 30 -10.14 -0.87 -10.31
C GLU A 30 -11.14 -1.27 -11.40
N SER A 31 -12.12 -0.42 -11.73
CA SER A 31 -13.11 -0.66 -12.77
C SER A 31 -12.70 -0.03 -14.11
N ASP A 32 -12.58 -0.86 -15.15
CA ASP A 32 -12.31 -0.49 -16.54
C ASP A 32 -13.29 0.57 -17.09
N GLU A 33 -12.83 1.29 -18.11
CA GLU A 33 -13.46 2.43 -18.76
C GLU A 33 -14.93 2.19 -19.18
N GLU A 34 -15.83 3.06 -18.73
CA GLU A 34 -17.17 3.22 -19.32
C GLU A 34 -17.49 4.69 -19.65
N GLU A 35 -18.25 4.83 -20.73
CA GLU A 35 -18.55 6.04 -21.49
C GLU A 35 -19.38 7.10 -20.75
N ILE A 36 -19.36 8.28 -21.38
CA ILE A 36 -19.70 9.61 -20.88
C ILE A 36 -21.21 9.82 -20.71
N SER A 37 -21.61 10.28 -19.52
CA SER A 37 -22.90 10.96 -19.28
C SER A 37 -22.66 12.31 -18.59
N VAL A 38 -23.10 13.38 -19.26
CA VAL A 38 -22.92 14.78 -18.83
C VAL A 38 -24.06 15.16 -17.89
N ASN A 39 -23.83 15.03 -16.58
CA ASN A 39 -24.54 15.80 -15.57
C ASN A 39 -23.52 16.28 -14.51
N ALA A 40 -23.10 17.54 -14.65
CA ALA A 40 -22.00 18.11 -13.87
C ALA A 40 -22.52 18.78 -12.59
N SER A 41 -22.47 18.05 -11.47
CA SER A 41 -22.51 18.67 -10.15
C SER A 41 -21.07 18.96 -9.70
N ALA A 42 -20.87 19.96 -8.83
CA ALA A 42 -19.55 20.24 -8.26
C ALA A 42 -18.93 19.00 -7.58
N LEU A 43 -19.79 18.12 -7.06
CA LEU A 43 -19.41 16.82 -6.49
C LEU A 43 -18.88 15.84 -7.55
N SER A 44 -19.55 15.70 -8.70
CA SER A 44 -19.07 14.81 -9.79
C SER A 44 -17.78 15.34 -10.43
N LEU A 45 -17.61 16.66 -10.50
CA LEU A 45 -16.38 17.30 -10.98
C LEU A 45 -15.22 17.14 -9.99
N GLY A 46 -15.49 17.26 -8.68
CA GLY A 46 -14.52 17.02 -7.61
C GLY A 46 -14.05 15.56 -7.59
N ILE A 47 -14.97 14.60 -7.70
CA ILE A 47 -14.65 13.17 -7.82
C ILE A 47 -13.81 12.90 -9.08
N ARG A 48 -14.13 13.53 -10.22
CA ARG A 48 -13.35 13.38 -11.47
C ARG A 48 -11.94 13.96 -11.34
N ALA A 49 -11.79 15.11 -10.69
CA ALA A 49 -10.50 15.73 -10.42
C ALA A 49 -9.65 14.86 -9.48
N GLN A 50 -10.25 14.32 -8.42
CA GLN A 50 -9.60 13.41 -7.48
C GLN A 50 -9.21 12.09 -8.15
N LYS A 51 -10.08 11.46 -8.95
CA LYS A 51 -9.74 10.27 -9.75
C LYS A 51 -8.58 10.54 -10.72
N LYS A 52 -8.53 11.73 -11.34
CA LYS A 52 -7.45 12.13 -12.26
C LYS A 52 -6.13 12.44 -11.54
N LEU A 53 -6.18 12.85 -10.27
CA LEU A 53 -5.00 13.00 -9.41
C LEU A 53 -4.51 11.62 -8.92
N LEU A 54 -5.40 10.77 -8.44
CA LEU A 54 -5.10 9.39 -8.02
C LEU A 54 -4.55 8.54 -9.17
N SER A 55 -5.10 8.66 -10.38
CA SER A 55 -4.58 7.95 -11.56
C SER A 55 -3.19 8.44 -11.97
N LYS A 56 -2.85 9.71 -11.71
CA LYS A 56 -1.49 10.25 -11.88
C LYS A 56 -0.55 9.87 -10.72
N LEU A 57 -1.10 9.61 -9.53
CA LEU A 57 -0.34 9.12 -8.37
C LEU A 57 0.10 7.65 -8.51
N SER A 58 -0.45 6.88 -9.46
CA SER A 58 0.07 5.54 -9.80
C SER A 58 1.23 5.55 -10.80
N SER A 59 1.62 6.73 -11.30
CA SER A 59 2.70 6.86 -12.27
C SER A 59 4.08 6.60 -11.66
N LYS A 60 5.05 6.20 -12.49
CA LYS A 60 6.47 5.97 -12.13
C LYS A 60 7.10 7.07 -11.27
N SER A 61 6.59 8.30 -11.31
CA SER A 61 7.09 9.43 -10.52
C SER A 61 6.75 9.34 -9.03
N VAL A 62 5.63 8.71 -8.65
CA VAL A 62 5.21 8.60 -7.25
C VAL A 62 5.83 7.39 -6.57
N ALA A 63 6.07 6.31 -7.32
CA ALA A 63 6.88 5.20 -6.83
C ALA A 63 8.26 5.69 -6.34
N LYS A 64 8.89 6.66 -7.02
CA LYS A 64 10.16 7.29 -6.58
C LYS A 64 10.06 8.09 -5.28
N ILE A 65 8.87 8.53 -4.86
CA ILE A 65 8.67 9.22 -3.58
C ILE A 65 8.72 8.20 -2.42
N PHE A 66 8.30 6.96 -2.67
CA PHE A 66 8.22 5.90 -1.66
C PHE A 66 9.38 4.91 -1.72
N ILE A 67 10.06 4.82 -2.87
CA ILE A 67 11.18 3.91 -3.10
C ILE A 67 12.42 4.76 -3.34
N ASP A 68 13.27 4.83 -2.31
CA ASP A 68 14.57 5.47 -2.38
C ASP A 68 15.57 4.64 -3.19
N GLU A 69 16.75 5.18 -3.46
CA GLU A 69 17.77 4.54 -4.29
C GLU A 69 18.21 3.17 -3.73
N THR A 70 18.31 3.05 -2.41
CA THR A 70 18.72 1.80 -1.77
C THR A 70 17.62 0.74 -1.89
N SER A 71 16.37 1.08 -1.57
CA SER A 71 15.25 0.15 -1.74
C SER A 71 15.06 -0.24 -3.20
N GLY A 72 15.28 0.69 -4.13
CA GLY A 72 15.25 0.42 -5.57
C GLY A 72 16.24 -0.66 -5.99
N ARG A 73 17.50 -0.57 -5.53
CA ARG A 73 18.52 -1.61 -5.78
C ARG A 73 18.14 -2.97 -5.20
N ILE A 74 17.53 -3.00 -4.03
CA ILE A 74 17.05 -4.25 -3.41
C ILE A 74 15.96 -4.88 -4.28
N LEU A 75 14.99 -4.09 -4.75
CA LEU A 75 13.92 -4.55 -5.64
C LEU A 75 14.45 -5.04 -6.99
N ASP A 76 15.45 -4.38 -7.56
CA ASP A 76 16.11 -4.82 -8.80
C ASP A 76 16.80 -6.18 -8.61
N ASN A 77 17.48 -6.39 -7.48
CA ASN A 77 18.11 -7.67 -7.16
C ASN A 77 17.08 -8.76 -6.92
N LEU A 78 15.98 -8.45 -6.23
CA LEU A 78 14.85 -9.37 -6.05
C LEU A 78 14.23 -9.76 -7.40
N HIS A 79 14.06 -8.80 -8.31
CA HIS A 79 13.54 -9.06 -9.66
C HIS A 79 14.48 -9.95 -10.47
N LYS A 80 15.78 -9.67 -10.46
CA LYS A 80 16.80 -10.53 -11.10
C LYS A 80 16.75 -11.95 -10.56
N LEU A 81 16.66 -12.09 -9.24
CA LEU A 81 16.53 -13.39 -8.58
C LEU A 81 15.25 -14.10 -9.05
N ALA A 82 14.09 -13.47 -8.92
CA ALA A 82 12.82 -14.04 -9.35
C ALA A 82 12.84 -14.45 -10.82
N ARG A 83 13.42 -13.62 -11.70
CA ARG A 83 13.52 -13.91 -13.14
C ARG A 83 14.34 -15.16 -13.42
N ASN A 84 15.40 -15.40 -12.66
CA ASN A 84 16.24 -16.60 -12.81
C ASN A 84 15.51 -17.88 -12.36
N TYR A 85 14.59 -17.78 -11.40
CA TYR A 85 13.88 -18.94 -10.85
C TYR A 85 12.52 -19.22 -11.50
N SER A 86 11.74 -18.19 -11.86
CA SER A 86 10.36 -18.33 -12.37
C SER A 86 10.14 -17.76 -13.77
N GLY A 87 11.16 -17.17 -14.39
CA GLY A 87 11.06 -16.55 -15.70
C GLY A 87 10.54 -15.10 -15.68
N LYS A 88 10.68 -14.41 -16.83
CA LYS A 88 10.48 -12.96 -16.94
C LYS A 88 9.05 -12.52 -16.56
N LYS A 89 8.04 -13.22 -17.07
CA LYS A 89 6.64 -12.81 -16.91
C LYS A 89 6.22 -12.78 -15.43
N ASP A 90 6.56 -13.81 -14.68
CA ASP A 90 6.18 -13.92 -13.27
C ASP A 90 7.01 -12.97 -12.40
N ALA A 91 8.29 -12.77 -12.72
CA ALA A 91 9.13 -11.78 -12.05
C ALA A 91 8.61 -10.34 -12.26
N ASP A 92 8.22 -9.97 -13.48
CA ASP A 92 7.63 -8.66 -13.80
C ASP A 92 6.31 -8.46 -13.03
N LYS A 93 5.47 -9.51 -12.95
CA LYS A 93 4.21 -9.49 -12.19
C LYS A 93 4.47 -9.31 -10.70
N LEU A 94 5.42 -10.06 -10.13
CA LEU A 94 5.81 -9.95 -8.72
C LEU A 94 6.28 -8.53 -8.38
N LEU A 95 7.21 -7.98 -9.15
CA LEU A 95 7.74 -6.63 -8.94
C LEU A 95 6.63 -5.58 -9.02
N LYS A 96 5.73 -5.70 -10.01
CA LYS A 96 4.57 -4.81 -10.14
C LYS A 96 3.66 -4.87 -8.92
N SER A 97 3.36 -6.07 -8.40
CA SER A 97 2.54 -6.24 -7.19
C SER A 97 3.20 -5.59 -5.97
N ILE A 98 4.51 -5.80 -5.77
CA ILE A 98 5.25 -5.20 -4.65
C ILE A 98 5.19 -3.66 -4.72
N ILE A 99 5.49 -3.07 -5.89
CA ILE A 99 5.45 -1.62 -6.06
C ILE A 99 4.03 -1.09 -5.81
N LYS A 100 3.00 -1.79 -6.30
CA LYS A 100 1.60 -1.40 -6.09
C LYS A 100 1.25 -1.36 -4.61
N THR A 101 1.64 -2.39 -3.85
CA THR A 101 1.41 -2.45 -2.39
C THR A 101 2.14 -1.33 -1.66
N ILE A 102 3.42 -1.09 -1.97
CA ILE A 102 4.21 0.00 -1.34
C ILE A 102 3.56 1.37 -1.60
N VAL A 103 3.18 1.65 -2.84
CA VAL A 103 2.56 2.94 -3.19
C VAL A 103 1.19 3.10 -2.52
N LYS A 104 0.36 2.05 -2.51
CA LYS A 104 -0.95 2.06 -1.85
C LYS A 104 -0.80 2.33 -0.35
N MET A 105 0.07 1.59 0.34
CA MET A 105 0.35 1.81 1.76
C MET A 105 0.87 3.23 2.03
N GLY A 106 1.78 3.72 1.19
CA GLY A 106 2.35 5.06 1.32
C GLY A 106 1.32 6.19 1.12
N ILE A 107 0.38 6.03 0.19
CA ILE A 107 -0.72 6.98 -0.03
C ILE A 107 -1.69 6.95 1.16
N LEU A 108 -2.11 5.77 1.61
CA LEU A 108 -3.05 5.64 2.73
C LEU A 108 -2.46 6.23 4.02
N TYR A 109 -1.18 5.95 4.29
CA TYR A 109 -0.46 6.47 5.45
C TYR A 109 -0.31 7.99 5.42
N LYS A 110 0.09 8.57 4.27
CA LYS A 110 0.28 10.03 4.14
C LYS A 110 -1.00 10.85 4.23
N ASN A 111 -2.16 10.24 4.01
CA ASN A 111 -3.45 10.93 4.05
C ASN A 111 -4.26 10.58 5.32
N ASP A 112 -3.62 9.98 6.33
CA ASP A 112 -4.26 9.58 7.59
C ASP A 112 -5.54 8.74 7.39
N LEU A 113 -5.55 7.89 6.37
CA LEU A 113 -6.72 7.10 5.98
C LEU A 113 -6.86 5.79 6.78
N PHE A 114 -5.84 5.44 7.57
CA PHE A 114 -5.87 4.28 8.46
C PHE A 114 -6.57 4.60 9.78
N THR A 115 -7.41 3.68 10.22
CA THR A 115 -7.94 3.63 11.58
C THR A 115 -6.84 3.26 12.59
N GLU A 116 -7.08 3.50 13.87
CA GLU A 116 -6.14 3.13 14.93
C GLU A 116 -5.80 1.63 14.93
N ASN A 117 -6.77 0.77 14.59
CA ASN A 117 -6.54 -0.67 14.48
C ASN A 117 -5.69 -1.03 13.27
N GLU A 118 -5.92 -0.39 12.12
CA GLU A 118 -5.08 -0.60 10.93
C GLU A 118 -3.65 -0.08 11.14
N LEU A 119 -3.47 1.03 11.88
CA LEU A 119 -2.15 1.51 12.27
C LEU A 119 -1.39 0.49 13.14
N LYS A 120 -2.08 -0.19 14.07
CA LYS A 120 -1.48 -1.27 14.88
C LYS A 120 -1.04 -2.45 13.99
N LEU A 121 -1.84 -2.81 12.98
CA LEU A 121 -1.46 -3.86 12.02
C LEU A 121 -0.24 -3.47 11.19
N ILE A 122 -0.13 -2.20 10.77
CA ILE A 122 1.03 -1.68 10.04
C ILE A 122 2.30 -1.72 10.90
N ASP A 123 2.19 -1.34 12.17
CA ASP A 123 3.31 -1.43 13.11
C ASP A 123 3.73 -2.89 13.35
N GLU A 124 2.76 -3.81 13.46
CA GLU A 124 3.06 -5.24 13.55
C GLU A 124 3.75 -5.75 12.27
N PHE A 125 3.22 -5.40 11.09
CA PHE A 125 3.83 -5.74 9.81
C PHE A 125 5.27 -5.26 9.74
N ARG A 126 5.54 -4.01 10.13
CA ARG A 126 6.90 -3.45 10.16
C ARG A 126 7.84 -4.28 11.03
N ASN A 127 7.38 -4.70 12.20
CA ASN A 127 8.18 -5.52 13.12
C ASN A 127 8.45 -6.92 12.57
N ARG A 128 7.45 -7.57 11.95
CA ARG A 128 7.61 -8.89 11.30
C ARG A 128 8.55 -8.80 10.11
N PHE A 129 8.38 -7.78 9.26
CA PHE A 129 9.22 -7.56 8.10
C PHE A 129 10.68 -7.29 8.48
N HIS A 130 10.91 -6.48 9.52
CA HIS A 130 12.26 -6.24 10.04
C HIS A 130 12.92 -7.53 10.55
N SER A 131 12.14 -8.38 11.23
CA SER A 131 12.60 -9.67 11.71
C SER A 131 12.96 -10.60 10.54
N LEU A 132 12.12 -10.65 9.50
CA LEU A 132 12.39 -11.40 8.26
C LEU A 132 13.68 -10.93 7.60
N ALA A 133 13.89 -9.61 7.47
CA ALA A 133 15.10 -9.04 6.89
C ALA A 133 16.36 -9.47 7.67
N LYS A 134 16.32 -9.39 9.00
CA LYS A 134 17.42 -9.86 9.86
C LYS A 134 17.68 -11.36 9.71
N SER A 135 16.62 -12.17 9.63
CA SER A 135 16.76 -13.61 9.40
C SER A 135 17.45 -13.89 8.06
N ILE A 136 17.08 -13.19 6.98
CA ILE A 136 17.72 -13.35 5.66
C ILE A 136 19.22 -12.98 5.74
N ILE A 137 19.58 -11.90 6.43
CA ILE A 137 20.98 -11.50 6.63
C ILE A 137 21.75 -12.57 7.41
N THR A 138 21.18 -13.03 8.53
CA THR A 138 21.80 -14.05 9.38
C THR A 138 22.02 -15.37 8.63
N LEU A 139 21.08 -15.74 7.76
CA LEU A 139 21.18 -16.93 6.92
C LEU A 139 22.28 -16.82 5.86
N TYR A 140 22.58 -15.61 5.41
CA TYR A 140 23.70 -15.36 4.51
C TYR A 140 25.05 -15.37 5.24
N GLU A 141 25.09 -14.88 6.48
CA GLU A 141 26.33 -14.72 7.26
C GLU A 141 26.76 -16.01 7.99
N VAL A 142 25.83 -16.92 8.29
CA VAL A 142 26.11 -18.12 9.10
C VAL A 142 25.87 -19.39 8.30
N ASP A 143 26.95 -20.15 8.07
CA ASP A 143 26.90 -21.45 7.41
C ASP A 143 25.98 -22.44 8.16
N PHE A 144 25.25 -23.28 7.42
CA PHE A 144 24.40 -24.39 7.91
C PHE A 144 23.11 -24.03 8.68
N LYS A 145 22.57 -22.81 8.59
CA LYS A 145 21.30 -22.44 9.25
C LYS A 145 20.07 -22.27 8.35
N PHE A 146 20.16 -22.57 7.06
CA PHE A 146 19.04 -22.38 6.13
C PHE A 146 17.89 -23.36 6.39
N ASP A 147 16.81 -22.84 6.99
CA ASP A 147 15.51 -23.50 7.07
C ASP A 147 14.48 -22.75 6.22
N ARG A 148 14.14 -23.36 5.08
CA ARG A 148 13.12 -22.84 4.16
C ARG A 148 11.75 -22.68 4.83
N SER A 149 11.39 -23.57 5.75
CA SER A 149 10.07 -23.57 6.39
C SER A 149 9.91 -22.33 7.29
N VAL A 150 10.97 -21.96 8.00
CA VAL A 150 10.99 -20.76 8.85
C VAL A 150 10.84 -19.50 8.02
N LEU A 151 11.62 -19.34 6.94
CA LEU A 151 11.48 -18.18 6.05
C LEU A 151 10.10 -18.10 5.40
N THR A 152 9.56 -19.25 4.96
CA THR A 152 8.24 -19.30 4.34
C THR A 152 7.16 -18.85 5.31
N ARG A 153 7.22 -19.32 6.56
CA ARG A 153 6.30 -18.90 7.62
C ARG A 153 6.39 -17.40 7.90
N MET A 154 7.60 -16.86 8.01
CA MET A 154 7.81 -15.42 8.24
C MET A 154 7.27 -14.56 7.09
N CYS A 155 7.39 -15.02 5.85
CA CYS A 155 6.77 -14.37 4.69
C CYS A 155 5.24 -14.42 4.75
N GLN A 156 4.65 -15.55 5.17
CA GLN A 156 3.20 -15.70 5.33
C GLN A 156 2.65 -14.78 6.44
N GLU A 157 3.33 -14.70 7.58
CA GLU A 157 2.98 -13.76 8.65
C GLU A 157 2.98 -12.30 8.16
N CYS A 158 3.96 -11.92 7.34
CA CYS A 158 3.98 -10.60 6.71
C CYS A 158 2.81 -10.41 5.72
N GLN A 159 2.48 -11.44 4.94
CA GLN A 159 1.38 -11.40 3.97
C GLN A 159 0.02 -11.19 4.66
N GLU A 160 -0.25 -11.92 5.74
CA GLU A 160 -1.51 -11.85 6.50
C GLU A 160 -1.78 -10.45 7.05
N LEU A 161 -0.74 -9.72 7.46
CA LEU A 161 -0.86 -8.36 8.00
C LEU A 161 -1.07 -7.29 6.91
N THR A 162 -0.88 -7.64 5.64
CA THR A 162 -1.03 -6.72 4.49
C THR A 162 -2.29 -6.96 3.67
N HIS A 163 -3.04 -8.02 3.98
CA HIS A 163 -4.26 -8.43 3.30
C HIS A 163 -5.50 -7.78 3.91
#